data_AF-A0A382N0W5-F1
#
_entry.id   AF-A0A382N0W5-F1
#
_cell.length_a   1.000
_cell.length_b   1.000
_cell.length_c   1.000
_cell.angle_alpha   90.00
_cell.angle_beta   90.00
_cell.angle_gamma   90.00
#
_symmetry.space_group_name_H-M   'P 1'
#
loop_
_entity.id
_entity.type
_entity.pdbx_description
1 polymer ?
#
loop_
_entity_poly.entity_id
_entity_poly.type
_entity_poly.pdbx_seq_one_letter_code
_entity_poly.pdbx_strand_id
1 'polypeptide(L)'
;MILLYVLWYNWKDPGNEAAILMGVGVIILTWLTYMGSSYSGEGSKLHGLKPIIGRMPTIKKPDGHVHFRTKMTWTLAILIVYFAMTNVAIYGLGGDTIDLFSQYRAILAGASGSLMHLGIGPIVTGSIIM
;
A
#
# COMPACT_ATOMS: atom_id res chain seq x y z
N MET A 1 24.01 3.31 8.46
CA MET A 1 23.86 1.87 8.79
C MET A 1 24.18 1.60 10.26
N ILE A 2 25.35 2.00 10.77
CA ILE A 2 25.71 1.91 12.20
C ILE A 2 24.71 2.68 13.10
N LEU A 3 24.22 3.84 12.64
CA LEU A 3 23.29 4.69 13.39
C LEU A 3 21.90 4.06 13.63
N LEU A 4 21.41 3.26 12.67
CA LEU A 4 20.12 2.54 12.80
C LEU A 4 20.24 1.35 13.76
N TYR A 5 21.39 0.68 13.77
CA TYR A 5 21.69 -0.38 14.73
C TYR A 5 21.82 0.16 16.16
N VAL A 6 22.47 1.32 16.33
CA VAL A 6 22.61 2.01 17.63
C VAL A 6 21.28 2.55 18.15
N LEU A 7 20.43 3.12 17.29
CA LEU A 7 19.09 3.58 17.68
C LEU A 7 18.17 2.42 18.10
N TRP A 8 18.33 1.23 17.51
CA TRP A 8 17.56 0.02 17.83
C TRP A 8 18.02 -0.63 19.14
N TYR A 9 19.33 -0.77 19.36
CA TYR A 9 19.90 -1.31 20.61
C TYR A 9 19.42 -0.54 21.85
N ASN A 10 19.16 0.77 21.71
CA ASN A 10 18.74 1.64 22.80
C ASN A 10 17.22 1.72 23.02
N TRP A 11 16.36 1.16 22.15
CA TRP A 11 14.89 1.33 22.26
C TRP A 11 14.18 0.11 22.86
N LYS A 12 14.58 -1.13 22.56
CA LYS A 12 13.83 -2.32 23.02
C LYS A 12 14.76 -3.48 23.32
N ASP A 13 14.50 -4.21 24.40
CA ASP A 13 15.31 -5.33 24.86
C ASP A 13 15.74 -6.24 23.70
N PRO A 14 17.06 -6.51 23.53
CA PRO A 14 17.58 -7.17 22.35
C PRO A 14 17.26 -8.68 22.40
N GLY A 15 16.08 -9.05 21.92
CA GLY A 15 15.69 -10.43 21.66
C GLY A 15 16.18 -10.93 20.29
N ASN A 16 16.42 -12.24 20.16
CA ASN A 16 16.85 -12.87 18.90
C ASN A 16 15.87 -12.60 17.73
N GLU A 17 14.57 -12.53 18.01
CA GLU A 17 13.54 -12.26 17.00
C GLU A 17 13.68 -10.87 16.39
N ALA A 18 13.96 -9.87 17.22
CA ALA A 18 14.11 -8.50 16.77
C ALA A 18 15.43 -8.31 15.99
N ALA A 19 16.49 -9.03 16.35
CA ALA A 19 17.74 -9.05 15.58
C ALA A 19 17.54 -9.69 14.18
N ILE A 20 16.76 -10.76 14.08
CA ILE A 20 16.44 -11.42 12.81
C ILE A 20 15.60 -10.50 11.91
N LEU A 21 14.53 -9.88 12.45
CA LEU A 21 13.69 -8.94 11.71
C LEU A 21 14.51 -7.74 11.19
N MET A 22 15.44 -7.23 12.01
CA MET A 22 16.35 -6.16 11.59
C MET A 22 17.33 -6.62 10.52
N GLY A 23 17.94 -7.80 10.66
CA GLY A 23 18.85 -8.35 9.65
C GLY A 23 18.15 -8.50 8.29
N VAL A 24 16.95 -9.07 8.29
CA VAL A 24 16.12 -9.19 7.08
C VAL A 24 15.72 -7.83 6.52
N GLY A 25 15.29 -6.89 7.38
CA GLY A 25 14.93 -5.54 6.96
C GLY A 25 16.10 -4.77 6.34
N VAL A 26 17.29 -4.89 6.92
CA VAL A 26 18.52 -4.28 6.36
C VAL A 26 18.87 -4.90 5.02
N ILE A 27 18.81 -6.23 4.89
CA ILE A 27 19.07 -6.92 3.62
C ILE A 27 18.11 -6.41 2.53
N ILE A 28 16.82 -6.31 2.84
CA ILE A 28 15.80 -5.80 1.89
C ILE A 28 16.08 -4.35 1.49
N LEU A 29 16.38 -3.48 2.45
CA LEU A 29 16.67 -2.06 2.17
C LEU A 29 17.96 -1.89 1.35
N THR A 30 19.01 -2.64 1.68
CA THR A 30 20.26 -2.62 0.92
C THR A 30 20.06 -3.18 -0.49
N TRP A 31 19.26 -4.24 -0.64
CA TRP A 31 18.92 -4.82 -1.95
C TRP A 31 18.11 -3.86 -2.83
N LEU A 32 17.10 -3.18 -2.28
CA LEU A 32 16.32 -2.15 -2.98
C LEU A 32 17.20 -0.97 -3.41
N THR A 33 18.07 -0.50 -2.51
CA THR A 33 19.01 0.59 -2.79
C THR A 33 20.01 0.19 -3.87
N TYR A 34 20.51 -1.05 -3.80
CA TYR A 34 21.40 -1.61 -4.80
C TYR A 34 20.74 -1.62 -6.18
N MET A 35 19.52 -2.15 -6.31
CA MET A 35 18.81 -2.19 -7.59
C MET A 35 18.59 -0.81 -8.24
N GLY A 36 18.27 0.22 -7.44
CA GLY A 36 18.13 1.58 -7.96
C GLY A 36 19.48 2.21 -8.34
N SER A 37 20.52 1.97 -7.55
CA SER A 37 21.85 2.57 -7.76
C SER A 37 22.68 1.88 -8.85
N SER A 38 22.48 0.57 -9.04
CA SER A 38 23.23 -0.25 -10.01
C SER A 38 22.70 -0.10 -11.43
N TYR A 39 21.59 0.61 -11.63
CA TYR A 39 21.04 0.88 -12.95
C TYR A 39 21.87 1.98 -13.64
N SER A 40 22.62 1.61 -14.68
CA SER A 40 23.45 2.53 -15.48
C SER A 40 22.97 2.69 -16.93
N GLY A 41 21.71 2.35 -17.24
CA GLY A 41 21.15 2.48 -18.58
C GLY A 41 20.80 3.93 -18.96
N GLU A 42 20.48 4.16 -20.24
CA GLU A 42 19.95 5.45 -20.73
C GLU A 42 18.54 5.70 -20.17
N GLY A 43 18.42 6.27 -18.97
CA GLY A 43 17.15 6.60 -18.34
C GLY A 43 17.25 6.94 -16.84
N SER A 44 16.10 7.24 -16.22
CA SER A 44 16.02 7.49 -14.77
C SER A 44 16.42 6.25 -13.95
N LYS A 45 17.11 6.47 -12.82
CA LYS A 45 17.50 5.41 -11.87
C LYS A 45 16.33 4.58 -11.35
N LEU A 46 15.10 5.10 -11.46
CA LEU A 46 13.86 4.40 -11.14
C LEU A 46 13.61 3.16 -12.01
N HIS A 47 14.18 3.08 -13.21
CA HIS A 47 14.10 1.89 -14.06
C HIS A 47 14.78 0.66 -13.44
N GLY A 48 15.67 0.84 -12.46
CA GLY A 48 16.21 -0.25 -11.65
C GLY A 48 15.14 -1.03 -10.87
N LEU A 49 13.97 -0.42 -10.60
CA LEU A 49 12.84 -1.05 -9.90
C LEU A 49 11.87 -1.83 -10.82
N LYS A 50 12.13 -1.85 -12.14
CA LYS A 50 11.34 -2.59 -13.13
C LYS A 50 11.02 -4.06 -12.75
N PRO A 51 11.92 -4.87 -12.17
CA PRO A 51 11.59 -6.26 -11.81
C PRO A 51 10.54 -6.38 -10.71
N ILE A 52 10.37 -5.38 -9.84
CA ILE A 52 9.33 -5.36 -8.81
C ILE A 52 8.02 -4.90 -9.44
N ILE A 53 8.05 -3.78 -10.17
CA ILE A 53 6.85 -3.20 -10.80
C ILE A 53 6.22 -4.19 -11.79
N GLY A 54 7.03 -4.91 -12.57
CA GLY A 54 6.55 -5.91 -13.53
C GLY A 54 5.91 -7.15 -12.90
N ARG A 55 6.03 -7.36 -11.59
CA ARG A 55 5.38 -8.47 -10.87
C ARG A 55 4.05 -8.09 -10.24
N MET A 56 3.69 -6.81 -10.22
CA MET A 56 2.39 -6.39 -9.66
C MET A 56 1.25 -6.96 -10.51
N PRO A 57 0.28 -7.68 -9.92
CA PRO A 57 -0.82 -8.24 -10.67
C PRO A 57 -1.64 -7.11 -11.28
N THR A 58 -1.92 -7.21 -12.59
CA THR A 58 -2.69 -6.21 -13.34
C THR A 58 -3.85 -6.88 -14.06
N ILE A 59 -4.99 -6.20 -14.08
CA ILE A 59 -6.19 -6.67 -14.79
C ILE A 59 -5.99 -6.45 -16.30
N LYS A 60 -6.14 -7.51 -17.09
CA LYS A 60 -6.07 -7.43 -18.56
C LYS A 60 -7.34 -6.76 -19.10
N LYS A 61 -7.18 -5.95 -20.16
CA LYS A 61 -8.33 -5.39 -20.88
C LYS A 61 -9.08 -6.53 -21.60
N PRO A 62 -10.41 -6.47 -21.66
CA PRO A 62 -11.21 -7.49 -22.34
C PRO A 62 -10.93 -7.47 -23.85
N ASP A 63 -10.94 -8.65 -24.47
CA ASP A 63 -10.81 -8.80 -25.91
C ASP A 63 -12.14 -8.44 -26.60
N GLY A 64 -12.10 -7.45 -27.49
CA GLY A 64 -13.26 -7.01 -28.25
C GLY A 64 -14.18 -6.00 -27.53
N HIS A 65 -15.34 -5.76 -28.15
CA HIS A 65 -16.28 -4.74 -27.68
C HIS A 65 -17.18 -5.27 -26.55
N VAL A 66 -17.12 -4.61 -25.38
CA VAL A 66 -17.98 -4.94 -24.24
C VAL A 66 -19.29 -4.15 -24.30
N HIS A 67 -20.41 -4.88 -24.27
CA HIS A 67 -21.75 -4.29 -24.25
C HIS A 67 -21.97 -3.39 -23.02
N PHE A 68 -22.76 -2.32 -23.19
CA PHE A 68 -23.05 -1.36 -22.11
C PHE A 68 -23.70 -2.02 -20.88
N ARG A 69 -24.62 -2.96 -21.09
CA ARG A 69 -25.27 -3.70 -20.00
C ARG A 69 -24.26 -4.45 -19.12
N THR A 70 -23.28 -5.10 -19.73
CA THR A 70 -22.22 -5.80 -18.99
C THR A 70 -21.38 -4.83 -18.17
N LYS A 71 -21.01 -3.66 -18.73
CA LYS A 71 -20.30 -2.62 -17.97
C LYS A 71 -21.12 -2.14 -16.77
N MET A 72 -22.41 -1.91 -16.96
CA MET A 72 -23.33 -1.49 -15.89
C MET A 72 -23.42 -2.53 -14.78
N THR A 73 -23.55 -3.82 -15.12
CA THR A 73 -23.58 -4.91 -14.14
C THR A 73 -22.28 -4.97 -13.32
N TRP A 74 -21.12 -4.78 -13.95
CA TRP A 74 -19.84 -4.74 -13.23
C TRP A 74 -19.73 -3.53 -12.30
N THR A 75 -20.14 -2.34 -12.74
CA THR A 75 -20.15 -1.14 -11.89
C THR A 75 -21.05 -1.35 -10.67
N LEU A 76 -22.24 -1.90 -10.87
CA LEU A 76 -23.17 -2.17 -9.77
C LEU A 76 -22.63 -3.24 -8.81
N ALA A 77 -22.02 -4.30 -9.34
CA ALA A 77 -21.40 -5.35 -8.53
C ALA A 77 -20.28 -4.78 -7.63
N ILE A 78 -19.39 -3.95 -8.18
CA ILE A 78 -18.31 -3.31 -7.41
C ILE A 78 -18.90 -2.36 -6.35
N LEU A 79 -19.97 -1.63 -6.69
CA LEU A 79 -20.65 -0.74 -5.74
C LEU A 79 -21.22 -1.51 -4.54
N ILE A 80 -21.83 -2.67 -4.79
CA ILE A 80 -22.34 -3.54 -3.72
C ILE A 80 -21.19 -4.02 -2.81
N VAL A 81 -20.08 -4.46 -3.40
CA VAL A 81 -18.89 -4.89 -2.65
C VAL A 81 -18.32 -3.74 -1.82
N TYR A 82 -18.25 -2.52 -2.36
CA TYR A 82 -17.82 -1.34 -1.63
C TYR A 82 -18.67 -1.07 -0.37
N PHE A 83 -20.00 -1.09 -0.50
CA PHE A 83 -20.89 -0.91 0.64
C PHE A 83 -20.81 -2.07 1.63
N ALA A 84 -20.65 -3.31 1.15
CA ALA A 84 -20.44 -4.46 2.02
C ALA A 84 -19.17 -4.30 2.88
N MET A 85 -18.03 -3.92 2.28
CA MET A 85 -16.78 -3.69 3.00
C MET A 85 -16.87 -2.53 3.99
N THR A 86 -17.63 -1.50 3.67
CA THR A 86 -17.86 -0.34 4.57
C THR A 86 -18.57 -0.75 5.88
N ASN A 87 -19.34 -1.83 5.87
CA ASN A 87 -20.04 -2.34 7.06
C ASN A 87 -19.21 -3.34 7.88
N VAL A 88 -18.03 -3.74 7.40
CA VAL A 88 -17.16 -4.68 8.12
C VAL A 88 -16.14 -3.90 8.96
N ALA A 89 -16.25 -4.02 10.28
CA ALA A 89 -15.34 -3.36 11.21
C ALA A 89 -13.94 -4.01 11.21
N ILE A 90 -12.90 -3.20 11.38
CA ILE A 90 -11.53 -3.70 11.55
C ILE A 90 -11.42 -4.40 12.90
N TYR A 91 -10.79 -5.57 12.90
CA TYR A 91 -10.53 -6.32 14.12
C TYR A 91 -9.55 -5.58 15.04
N GLY A 92 -9.83 -5.53 16.34
CA GLY A 92 -8.92 -4.95 17.34
C GLY A 92 -9.06 -3.45 17.57
N LEU A 93 -10.15 -2.83 17.11
CA LEU A 93 -10.48 -1.44 17.45
C LEU A 93 -10.88 -1.32 18.93
N GLY A 94 -10.21 -0.44 19.67
CA GLY A 94 -10.54 -0.08 21.06
C GLY A 94 -11.60 1.03 21.14
N GLY A 95 -12.16 1.24 22.33
CA GLY A 95 -13.17 2.29 22.56
C GLY A 95 -12.66 3.72 22.32
N ASP A 96 -11.36 3.96 22.48
CA ASP A 96 -10.72 5.28 22.35
C ASP A 96 -10.12 5.54 20.96
N THR A 97 -10.77 5.10 19.89
CA THR A 97 -10.23 5.30 18.53
C THR A 97 -10.54 6.72 18.02
N ILE A 98 -9.50 7.52 17.78
CA ILE A 98 -9.62 8.87 17.21
C ILE A 98 -9.67 8.79 15.68
N ASP A 99 -10.69 9.38 15.06
CA ASP A 99 -10.84 9.47 13.61
C ASP A 99 -10.03 10.65 13.03
N LEU A 100 -8.77 10.38 12.69
CA LEU A 100 -7.84 11.36 12.10
C LEU A 100 -8.29 11.90 10.74
N PHE A 101 -9.13 11.15 10.01
CA PHE A 101 -9.53 11.49 8.64
C PHE A 101 -10.96 12.02 8.54
N SER A 102 -11.58 12.39 9.66
CA SER A 102 -12.97 12.86 9.72
C SER A 102 -13.28 13.96 8.70
N GLN A 103 -12.38 14.94 8.54
CA GLN A 103 -12.52 16.06 7.60
C GLN A 103 -12.28 15.66 6.13
N TYR A 104 -11.44 14.65 5.89
CA TYR A 104 -11.08 14.21 4.54
C TYR A 104 -12.00 13.11 4.00
N ARG A 105 -12.88 12.57 4.84
CA ARG A 105 -13.69 11.39 4.53
C ARG A 105 -14.59 11.53 3.30
N ALA A 106 -15.14 12.73 3.08
CA ALA A 106 -15.95 13.01 1.89
C ALA A 106 -15.13 12.91 0.57
N ILE A 107 -13.84 13.24 0.61
CA ILE A 107 -12.94 13.20 -0.55
C ILE A 107 -12.34 11.81 -0.71
N LEU A 108 -11.92 11.20 0.40
CA LEU A 108 -11.25 9.90 0.41
C LEU A 108 -12.22 8.72 0.24
N ALA A 109 -13.53 8.95 0.25
CA ALA A 109 -14.54 7.88 0.20
C ALA A 109 -14.22 6.75 1.21
N GLY A 110 -13.78 7.14 2.41
CA GLY A 110 -13.40 6.23 3.48
C GLY A 110 -14.50 6.08 4.52
N ALA A 111 -14.37 5.07 5.38
CA ALA A 111 -15.26 4.90 6.52
C ALA A 111 -14.47 4.46 7.75
N SER A 112 -14.41 5.35 8.76
CA SER A 112 -13.65 5.11 9.98
C SER A 112 -14.10 3.83 10.69
N GLY A 113 -13.12 3.08 11.20
CA GLY A 113 -13.35 1.79 11.84
C GLY A 113 -13.75 0.63 10.91
N SER A 114 -13.89 0.83 9.59
CA SER A 114 -14.23 -0.23 8.63
C SER A 114 -13.04 -0.68 7.79
N LEU A 115 -13.17 -1.77 7.03
CA LEU A 115 -12.17 -2.16 6.01
C LEU A 115 -11.85 -1.03 5.01
N MET A 116 -12.78 -0.08 4.83
CA MET A 116 -12.59 1.11 4.00
C MET A 116 -12.02 2.31 4.76
N HIS A 117 -11.31 2.11 5.89
CA HIS A 117 -10.80 3.21 6.73
C HIS A 117 -10.04 4.30 5.97
N LEU A 118 -9.10 3.90 5.10
CA LEU A 118 -8.30 4.82 4.28
C LEU A 118 -8.98 5.18 2.93
N GLY A 119 -10.06 4.49 2.57
CA GLY A 119 -10.77 4.67 1.31
C GLY A 119 -9.85 4.65 0.08
N ILE A 120 -10.01 5.63 -0.80
CA ILE A 120 -9.16 5.85 -2.00
C ILE A 120 -7.88 6.65 -1.71
N GLY A 121 -7.60 6.99 -0.45
CA GLY A 121 -6.51 7.89 -0.08
C GLY A 121 -5.14 7.51 -0.64
N PRO A 122 -4.68 6.25 -0.53
CA PRO A 122 -3.40 5.85 -1.09
C PRO A 122 -3.30 6.05 -2.61
N ILE A 123 -4.40 5.87 -3.34
CA ILE A 123 -4.44 6.05 -4.80
C ILE A 123 -4.35 7.54 -5.15
N VAL A 124 -5.14 8.38 -4.48
CA VAL A 124 -5.16 9.83 -4.71
C VAL A 124 -3.81 10.44 -4.35
N THR A 125 -3.25 10.12 -3.18
CA THR A 125 -1.93 10.64 -2.77
C THR A 125 -0.83 10.16 -3.71
N GLY A 126 -0.88 8.90 -4.16
CA GLY A 126 0.05 8.40 -5.16
C GLY A 126 -0.02 9.20 -6.47
N SER A 127 -1.22 9.55 -6.92
CA SER A 127 -1.41 10.35 -8.14
C SER A 127 -0.97 11.81 -8.01
N ILE A 128 -0.94 12.37 -6.81
CA ILE A 128 -0.47 13.75 -6.57
C ILE A 128 1.05 13.86 -6.66
N ILE A 129 1.77 12.78 -6.32
CA ILE A 129 3.24 12.75 -6.28
C ILE A 129 3.86 12.43 -7.65
N MET A 130 3.17 11.63 -8.47
CA MET A 130 3.63 11.12 -9.77
C MET A 130 3.45 12.14 -10.90
#